data_AF-A0A920LHY9-F1
#
_entry.id   AF-A0A920LHY9-F1
#
_cell.length_a   1.000
_cell.length_b   1.000
_cell.length_c   1.000
_cell.angle_alpha   90.00
_cell.angle_beta   90.00
_cell.angle_gamma   90.00
#
_symmetry.space_group_name_H-M   'P 1'
#
loop_
_entity.id
_entity.type
_entity.pdbx_description
1 polymer ?
#
loop_
_entity_poly.entity_id
_entity_poly.type
_entity_poly.pdbx_seq_one_letter_code
_entity_poly.pdbx_strand_id
1 'polypeptide(L)'
;MDQIFVESPSSRRKFLDMMCSSLFNNHADLIKSYEKLMRERNILLQENKLDIGWLDTLENQMSEDGVNIALNRVNLINGLNTKLDNDQNPVWPKAF
;
A
#
# COMPACT_ATOMS: atom_id res chain seq x y z
N MET A 1 -17.76 -8.80 8.38
CA MET A 1 -17.08 -7.52 8.11
C MET A 1 -16.35 -6.96 9.35
N ASP A 2 -16.51 -7.58 10.54
CA ASP A 2 -15.91 -7.12 11.81
C ASP A 2 -14.48 -7.61 12.11
N GLN A 3 -13.85 -8.41 11.24
CA GLN A 3 -12.57 -9.05 11.57
C GLN A 3 -11.34 -8.28 11.10
N ILE A 4 -11.50 -7.16 10.39
CA ILE A 4 -10.36 -6.47 9.80
C ILE A 4 -9.27 -6.11 10.82
N PHE A 5 -9.64 -5.75 12.04
CA PHE A 5 -8.68 -5.40 13.08
C PHE A 5 -7.95 -6.62 13.68
N VAL A 6 -8.55 -7.80 13.60
CA VAL A 6 -8.05 -9.09 14.13
C VAL A 6 -7.29 -9.90 13.07
N GLU A 7 -7.51 -9.59 11.80
CA GLU A 7 -6.89 -10.30 10.68
C GLU A 7 -5.39 -10.02 10.52
N SER A 8 -4.77 -10.82 9.64
CA SER A 8 -3.35 -10.70 9.32
C SER A 8 -2.97 -9.32 8.78
N PRO A 9 -1.69 -8.89 8.92
CA PRO A 9 -1.19 -7.67 8.29
C PRO A 9 -1.45 -7.61 6.77
N SER A 10 -1.46 -8.77 6.09
CA SER A 10 -1.73 -8.85 4.65
C SER A 10 -3.18 -8.47 4.33
N SER A 11 -4.14 -9.03 5.05
CA SER A 11 -5.56 -8.68 4.89
C SER A 11 -5.84 -7.20 5.15
N ARG A 12 -5.25 -6.65 6.22
CA ARG A 12 -5.41 -5.23 6.58
C ARG A 12 -4.90 -4.30 5.48
N ARG A 13 -3.75 -4.62 4.88
CA ARG A 13 -3.23 -3.87 3.73
C ARG A 13 -4.13 -3.99 2.51
N LYS A 14 -4.61 -5.18 2.17
CA LYS A 14 -5.53 -5.37 1.03
C LYS A 14 -6.80 -4.53 1.17
N PHE A 15 -7.38 -4.47 2.36
CA PHE A 15 -8.54 -3.61 2.59
C PHE A 15 -8.19 -2.12 2.45
N LEU A 16 -7.06 -1.69 3.01
CA LEU A 16 -6.59 -0.32 2.89
C LEU A 16 -6.36 0.06 1.41
N ASP A 17 -5.77 -0.84 0.63
CA ASP A 17 -5.50 -0.64 -0.79
C ASP A 17 -6.78 -0.63 -1.63
N MET A 18 -7.79 -1.42 -1.23
CA MET A 18 -9.12 -1.37 -1.83
C MET A 18 -9.78 0.00 -1.60
N MET A 19 -9.68 0.56 -0.39
CA MET A 19 -10.16 1.91 -0.08
C MET A 19 -9.33 2.99 -0.79
N CYS A 20 -8.02 2.82 -0.89
CA CYS A 20 -7.19 3.76 -1.64
C CYS A 20 -7.55 3.75 -3.13
N SER A 21 -7.86 2.58 -3.70
CA SER A 21 -8.25 2.44 -5.11
C SER A 21 -9.60 3.09 -5.44
N SER A 22 -10.50 3.23 -4.45
CA SER A 22 -11.77 3.95 -4.66
C SER A 22 -11.62 5.47 -4.60
N LEU A 23 -10.54 5.98 -4.00
CA LEU A 23 -10.28 7.42 -3.83
C LEU A 23 -9.22 7.97 -4.81
N PHE A 24 -8.20 7.18 -5.12
CA PHE A 24 -7.06 7.58 -5.93
C PHE A 24 -6.96 6.73 -7.20
N ASN A 25 -7.24 7.36 -8.34
CA ASN A 25 -7.28 6.68 -9.65
C ASN A 25 -5.95 5.99 -10.02
N ASN A 26 -4.81 6.48 -9.54
CA ASN A 26 -3.49 5.90 -9.83
C ASN A 26 -3.13 4.71 -8.93
N HIS A 27 -3.84 4.48 -7.82
CA HIS A 27 -3.39 3.53 -6.79
C HIS A 27 -3.37 2.08 -7.27
N ALA A 28 -4.41 1.66 -8.00
CA ALA A 28 -4.50 0.30 -8.51
C ALA A 28 -3.36 -0.02 -9.50
N ASP A 29 -2.97 0.95 -10.33
CA ASP A 29 -1.91 0.76 -11.31
C ASP A 29 -0.52 0.79 -10.67
N LEU A 30 -0.31 1.63 -9.65
CA LEU A 30 0.92 1.59 -8.82
C LEU A 30 1.10 0.22 -8.15
N ILE A 31 0.04 -0.35 -7.56
CA ILE A 31 0.11 -1.69 -6.93
C ILE A 31 0.46 -2.76 -7.96
N LYS A 32 -0.20 -2.76 -9.13
CA LYS A 32 0.10 -3.72 -10.20
C LYS A 32 1.55 -3.60 -10.69
N SER A 33 2.03 -2.36 -10.88
CA SER A 33 3.40 -2.08 -11.30
C SER A 33 4.40 -2.60 -10.26
N TYR A 34 4.22 -2.23 -8.99
CA TYR A 34 5.07 -2.68 -7.90
C TYR A 34 5.12 -4.21 -7.77
N GLU A 35 3.97 -4.89 -7.85
CA GLU A 35 3.94 -6.36 -7.79
C GLU A 35 4.64 -7.02 -8.98
N LYS A 36 4.49 -6.46 -10.18
CA LYS A 36 5.17 -6.95 -11.39
C LYS A 36 6.69 -6.83 -11.21
N LEU A 37 7.17 -5.65 -10.83
CA LEU A 37 8.60 -5.38 -10.62
C LEU A 37 9.17 -6.25 -9.51
N MET A 38 8.42 -6.46 -8.42
CA MET A 38 8.84 -7.33 -7.32
C MET A 38 9.01 -8.79 -7.77
N ARG A 39 8.10 -9.30 -8.61
CA ARG A 39 8.23 -10.67 -9.16
C ARG A 39 9.47 -10.78 -10.04
N GLU A 40 9.69 -9.80 -10.90
CA GLU A 40 10.86 -9.75 -11.78
C GLU A 40 12.18 -9.68 -10.99
N ARG A 41 12.23 -8.81 -9.98
CA ARG A 41 13.35 -8.72 -9.03
C ARG A 41 13.62 -10.06 -8.35
N ASN A 42 12.58 -10.74 -7.87
CA ASN A 42 12.74 -12.03 -7.20
C ASN A 42 13.24 -13.13 -8.14
N ILE A 43 12.84 -13.11 -9.42
CA ILE A 43 13.36 -14.02 -10.44
C ILE A 43 14.86 -13.74 -10.67
N LEU A 44 15.22 -12.48 -10.89
CA LEU A 44 16.61 -12.05 -11.12
C LEU A 44 17.53 -12.46 -9.95
N LEU A 45 17.06 -12.34 -8.71
CA LEU A 45 17.82 -12.73 -7.51
C LEU A 45 18.03 -14.25 -7.37
N GLN A 46 17.26 -15.08 -8.09
CA GLN A 46 17.43 -16.53 -8.11
C GLN A 46 18.40 -17.00 -9.21
N GLU A 47 18.82 -16.11 -10.12
CA GLU A 47 19.73 -16.46 -11.20
C GLU A 47 21.18 -16.64 -10.70
N ASN A 48 21.92 -17.57 -11.32
CA ASN A 48 23.32 -17.81 -10.96
C ASN A 48 24.25 -16.63 -11.28
N LYS A 49 23.85 -15.73 -12.18
CA LYS A 49 24.60 -14.53 -12.54
C LYS A 49 23.67 -13.33 -12.45
N LEU A 50 23.89 -12.52 -11.41
CA LEU A 50 23.10 -11.33 -11.14
C LEU A 50 23.51 -10.17 -12.07
N ASP A 51 22.56 -9.64 -12.84
CA ASP A 51 22.73 -8.36 -13.52
C ASP A 51 22.42 -7.21 -12.54
N ILE A 52 23.47 -6.56 -12.04
CA ILE A 52 23.36 -5.49 -11.04
C ILE A 52 22.67 -4.25 -11.63
N GLY A 53 22.94 -3.91 -12.90
CA GLY A 53 22.32 -2.74 -13.53
C GLY A 53 20.83 -2.92 -13.74
N TRP A 54 20.41 -4.15 -14.06
CA TRP A 54 19.00 -4.50 -14.12
C TRP A 54 18.34 -4.48 -12.74
N LEU A 55 19.00 -5.05 -11.73
CA LEU A 55 18.51 -5.01 -10.35
C LEU A 55 18.30 -3.57 -9.87
N ASP A 56 19.27 -2.67 -10.06
CA ASP A 56 19.17 -1.26 -9.68
C ASP A 56 18.00 -0.57 -10.38
N THR A 57 17.77 -0.87 -11.66
CA THR A 57 16.66 -0.28 -12.43
C THR A 57 15.31 -0.72 -11.85
N LEU A 58 15.15 -2.00 -11.55
CA LEU A 58 13.94 -2.54 -10.92
C LEU A 58 13.70 -1.92 -9.54
N GLU A 59 14.74 -1.86 -8.71
CA GLU A 59 14.64 -1.32 -7.35
C GLU A 59 14.33 0.18 -7.33
N ASN A 60 14.91 0.95 -8.25
CA ASN A 60 14.58 2.38 -8.41
C ASN A 60 13.10 2.57 -8.74
N GLN A 61 12.57 1.80 -9.69
CA GLN A 61 11.15 1.94 -10.07
C GLN A 61 10.20 1.42 -8.98
N MET A 62 10.56 0.32 -8.31
CA MET A 62 9.83 -0.15 -7.14
C MET A 62 9.80 0.90 -6.02
N SER A 63 10.91 1.61 -5.80
CA SER A 63 11.00 2.68 -4.80
C SER A 63 10.04 3.82 -5.12
N GLU A 64 10.01 4.27 -6.39
CA GLU A 64 9.09 5.30 -6.85
C GLU A 64 7.62 4.88 -6.68
N ASP A 65 7.25 3.68 -7.13
CA ASP A 65 5.90 3.14 -6.95
C ASP A 65 5.55 3.02 -5.46
N GLY A 66 6.48 2.51 -4.66
CA GLY A 66 6.33 2.31 -3.22
C GLY A 66 6.08 3.61 -2.45
N VAL A 67 6.80 4.68 -2.79
CA VAL A 67 6.58 6.02 -2.21
C VAL A 67 5.18 6.53 -2.54
N ASN A 68 4.74 6.41 -3.79
CA ASN A 68 3.41 6.86 -4.20
C ASN A 68 2.28 6.04 -3.54
N ILE A 69 2.46 4.71 -3.41
CA ILE A 69 1.53 3.84 -2.66
C ILE A 69 1.44 4.30 -1.20
N ALA A 70 2.59 4.53 -0.55
CA ALA A 70 2.64 4.97 0.83
C ALA A 70 1.96 6.34 1.03
N LEU A 71 2.20 7.29 0.12
CA LEU A 71 1.57 8.61 0.14
C LEU A 71 0.05 8.52 0.08
N ASN A 72 -0.50 7.73 -0.85
CA ASN A 72 -1.95 7.52 -0.96
C ASN A 72 -2.54 6.93 0.33
N ARG A 73 -1.87 5.92 0.92
CA ARG A 73 -2.30 5.30 2.18
C ARG A 73 -2.31 6.30 3.34
N VAL A 74 -1.25 7.10 3.49
CA VAL A 74 -1.15 8.12 4.54
C VAL A 74 -2.23 9.19 4.36
N ASN A 75 -2.44 9.66 3.13
CA ASN A 75 -3.48 10.66 2.84
C ASN A 75 -4.89 10.16 3.18
N LEU A 76 -5.21 8.90 2.83
CA LEU A 76 -6.48 8.29 3.21
C LEU A 76 -6.65 8.20 4.73
N ILE A 77 -5.63 7.68 5.44
CA ILE A 77 -5.68 7.52 6.90
C ILE A 77 -5.84 8.88 7.59
N ASN A 78 -5.08 9.89 7.17
CA ASN A 78 -5.18 11.24 7.73
C ASN A 78 -6.57 11.84 7.49
N GLY A 79 -7.14 11.66 6.29
CA GLY A 79 -8.49 12.10 5.97
C GLY A 79 -9.55 11.41 6.82
N LEU A 80 -9.43 10.09 7.01
CA LEU A 80 -10.33 9.31 7.87
C LEU A 80 -10.24 9.75 9.34
N ASN A 81 -9.03 9.87 9.88
CA ASN A 81 -8.82 10.32 11.27
C ASN A 81 -9.39 11.71 11.49
N THR A 82 -9.12 12.65 10.58
CA THR A 82 -9.69 14.01 10.65
C THR A 82 -11.22 13.99 10.65
N LYS A 83 -11.85 13.11 9.85
CA LYS A 83 -13.31 13.00 9.83
C LYS A 83 -13.88 12.39 11.11
N LEU A 84 -13.21 11.37 11.65
CA LEU A 84 -13.62 10.71 12.90
C LEU A 84 -13.45 11.63 14.12
N ASP A 85 -12.36 12.41 14.17
CA ASP A 85 -12.09 13.34 15.28
C ASP A 85 -13.10 14.48 15.35
N ASN A 86 -13.61 14.92 14.19
CA ASN A 86 -14.60 15.99 14.06
C ASN A 86 -16.06 15.49 14.10
N ASP A 87 -16.29 14.19 14.27
CA ASP A 87 -17.64 13.64 14.35
C ASP A 87 -18.32 14.06 15.66
N GLN A 88 -19.45 14.77 15.54
CA GLN A 88 -20.23 15.25 16.69
C GLN A 88 -21.09 14.14 17.32
N ASN A 89 -21.29 13.02 16.62
CA ASN A 89 -22.00 11.85 17.12
C ASN A 89 -21.16 10.58 16.89
N PRO A 90 -20.03 10.42 17.60
CA PRO A 90 -19.15 9.29 17.41
C PRO A 90 -19.87 7.99 17.76
N VAL A 91 -20.00 7.10 16.77
CA VAL A 91 -20.56 5.75 16.95
C VAL A 91 -19.56 4.83 17.66
N TRP A 92 -18.27 5.18 17.63
CA TRP A 92 -17.17 4.44 18.25
C TRP A 92 -16.69 5.13 19.53
N PRO A 93 -16.44 4.38 20.63
CA PRO A 93 -15.84 4.96 21.84
C PRO A 93 -14.48 5.57 21.51
N LYS A 94 -14.20 6.77 22.03
CA LYS A 94 -12.85 7.35 21.95
C LYS A 94 -11.89 6.45 22.71
N ALA A 95 -10.78 6.06 22.08
CA ALA A 95 -9.70 5.38 22.78
C ALA A 95 -9.13 6.33 23.85
N PHE A 96 -8.93 5.81 25.06
CA PHE A 96 -8.36 6.55 26.19
C PHE A 96 -6.89 6.90 25.96
#